data_AF-A0A7C9AQB5-F1
#
_entry.id   AF-A0A7C9AQB5-F1
#
_cell.length_a   1.000
_cell.length_b   1.000
_cell.length_c   1.000
_cell.angle_alpha   90.00
_cell.angle_beta   90.00
_cell.angle_gamma   90.00
#
_symmetry.space_group_name_H-M   'P 1'
#
loop_
_entity.id
_entity.type
_entity.pdbx_description
1 polymer ?
#
loop_
_entity_poly.entity_id
_entity_poly.type
_entity_poly.pdbx_seq_one_letter_code
_entity_poly.pdbx_strand_id
1 'polypeptide(L)'
;RHTISYSDIAQPRPIRAASTVDFAVGRDHRPAQAQARRQTRPAILVSEKLGEAGLEVLREFGDVDCLYDLSPQDLASKISNYDALIVRSGTKVTRDVLEAAKGRLKVVGRAGVGIDNVDLQAATEFGCLVVNAPTANTVAAAEHGIALLTAMSRNIAQADASIKAGKYVDG
;
A
#
# COMPACT_ATOMS: atom_id res chain seq x y z
N ARG A 1 -28.02 -17.32 30.84
CA ARG A 1 -28.04 -17.57 29.37
C ARG A 1 -29.05 -16.61 28.75
N HIS A 2 -28.60 -15.44 28.32
CA HIS A 2 -29.39 -14.52 27.50
C HIS A 2 -28.46 -14.02 26.40
N THR A 3 -28.69 -14.55 25.20
CA THR A 3 -28.00 -14.18 23.96
C THR A 3 -28.75 -12.99 23.38
N ILE A 4 -28.11 -11.83 23.31
CA ILE A 4 -28.63 -10.67 22.57
C ILE A 4 -28.23 -10.87 21.11
N SER A 5 -29.23 -10.87 20.22
CA SER A 5 -29.10 -11.06 18.77
C SER A 5 -28.47 -9.83 18.10
N TYR A 6 -27.65 -10.08 17.07
CA TYR A 6 -26.87 -9.09 16.32
C TYR A 6 -27.71 -8.18 15.40
N SER A 7 -29.03 -8.33 15.40
CA SER A 7 -29.98 -7.63 14.51
C SER A 7 -30.41 -6.23 14.99
N ASP A 8 -29.96 -5.77 16.17
CA ASP A 8 -30.49 -4.56 16.83
C ASP A 8 -29.57 -3.31 16.76
N ILE A 9 -28.46 -3.33 16.01
CA ILE A 9 -27.46 -2.23 16.03
C ILE A 9 -27.35 -1.46 14.70
N ALA A 10 -28.39 -1.45 13.88
CA ALA A 10 -28.39 -0.72 12.62
C ALA A 10 -29.66 0.11 12.41
N GLN A 11 -29.76 1.28 13.07
CA GLN A 11 -30.47 2.45 12.52
C GLN A 11 -29.85 3.77 13.00
N PRO A 12 -29.33 4.63 12.12
CA PRO A 12 -28.86 5.97 12.49
C PRO A 12 -30.06 6.89 12.79
N ARG A 13 -30.04 7.56 13.95
CA ARG A 13 -31.07 8.53 14.33
C ARG A 13 -30.86 9.87 13.59
N PRO A 14 -31.93 10.53 13.10
CA PRO A 14 -31.82 11.81 12.41
C PRO A 14 -31.43 12.93 13.39
N ILE A 15 -30.33 13.64 13.10
CA ILE A 15 -29.94 14.85 13.81
C ILE A 15 -30.78 16.02 13.25
N ARG A 16 -31.43 16.76 14.16
CA ARG A 16 -32.30 17.91 13.87
C ARG A 16 -31.54 19.03 13.15
N ALA A 17 -32.18 19.61 12.14
CA ALA A 17 -31.78 20.86 11.52
C ALA A 17 -31.84 22.01 12.53
N ALA A 18 -30.74 22.75 12.67
CA ALA A 18 -30.68 24.00 13.41
C ALA A 18 -30.66 25.18 12.41
N SER A 19 -31.43 26.19 12.77
CA SER A 19 -31.88 27.35 12.03
C SER A 19 -30.80 28.32 11.57
N THR A 20 -31.11 28.98 10.46
CA THR A 20 -30.50 30.18 9.87
C THR A 20 -30.25 31.28 10.89
N VAL A 21 -29.02 31.81 10.90
CA VAL A 21 -28.70 33.15 11.42
C VAL A 21 -27.94 33.90 10.34
N ASP A 22 -28.64 34.85 9.71
CA ASP A 22 -28.08 35.90 8.87
C ASP A 22 -27.28 36.87 9.75
N PHE A 23 -26.02 37.13 9.40
CA PHE A 23 -25.30 38.34 9.84
C PHE A 23 -24.49 38.92 8.68
N ALA A 24 -24.71 40.21 8.47
CA ALA A 24 -24.32 40.98 7.30
C ALA A 24 -22.81 41.31 7.20
N VAL A 25 -22.34 41.28 5.95
CA VAL A 25 -21.38 42.19 5.27
C VAL A 25 -20.29 42.84 6.13
N GLY A 26 -19.12 42.22 6.14
CA GLY A 26 -17.83 42.87 6.29
C GLY A 26 -17.04 42.76 4.98
N ARG A 27 -16.80 43.89 4.30
CA ARG A 27 -15.91 43.96 3.13
C ARG A 27 -14.46 43.84 3.58
N ASP A 28 -13.92 42.63 3.51
CA ASP A 28 -12.47 42.41 3.55
C ASP A 28 -11.97 42.18 2.12
N HIS A 29 -11.28 43.19 1.58
CA HIS A 29 -10.43 43.06 0.42
C HIS A 29 -9.22 42.17 0.75
N ARG A 30 -9.40 40.85 0.62
CA ARG A 30 -8.26 39.92 0.51
C ARG A 30 -7.96 39.70 -0.98
N PRO A 31 -6.71 39.90 -1.44
CA PRO A 31 -6.37 39.80 -2.84
C PRO A 31 -6.49 38.35 -3.34
N ALA A 32 -6.87 38.25 -4.61
CA ALA A 32 -7.00 37.04 -5.40
C ALA A 32 -5.67 36.27 -5.56
N GLN A 33 -5.31 35.45 -4.58
CA GLN A 33 -4.24 34.45 -4.69
C GLN A 33 -4.68 33.03 -4.30
N ALA A 34 -5.97 32.72 -4.38
CA ALA A 34 -6.43 31.35 -4.58
C ALA A 34 -6.29 31.00 -6.07
N GLN A 35 -5.07 31.11 -6.59
CA GLN A 35 -4.77 30.77 -7.97
C GLN A 35 -4.92 29.25 -8.08
N ALA A 36 -5.83 28.83 -8.95
CA ALA A 36 -6.13 27.45 -9.28
C ALA A 36 -4.86 26.57 -9.24
N ARG A 37 -4.79 25.65 -8.27
CA ARG A 37 -3.96 24.46 -8.42
C ARG A 37 -4.49 23.75 -9.65
N ARG A 38 -3.91 24.03 -10.81
CA ARG A 38 -4.01 23.19 -11.99
C ARG A 38 -3.67 21.79 -11.49
N GLN A 39 -4.67 20.92 -11.34
CA GLN A 39 -4.46 19.57 -10.81
C GLN A 39 -3.63 18.82 -11.84
N THR A 40 -2.31 18.96 -11.78
CA THR A 40 -1.39 18.06 -12.43
C THR A 40 -1.60 16.69 -11.79
N ARG A 41 -1.84 15.68 -12.63
CA ARG A 41 -1.96 14.30 -12.18
C ARG A 41 -0.69 13.94 -11.39
N PRO A 42 -0.79 13.27 -10.23
CA PRO A 42 0.39 12.87 -9.46
C PRO A 42 1.29 11.96 -10.31
N ALA A 43 2.60 12.20 -10.28
CA ALA A 43 3.57 11.29 -10.89
C ALA A 43 3.85 10.13 -9.92
N ILE A 44 3.67 8.90 -10.39
CA ILE A 44 3.77 7.67 -9.60
C ILE A 44 4.89 6.81 -10.17
N LEU A 45 5.91 6.50 -9.35
CA LEU A 45 6.95 5.56 -9.70
C LEU A 45 6.62 4.17 -9.15
N VAL A 46 6.64 3.14 -9.99
CA VAL A 46 6.56 1.73 -9.60
C VAL A 46 7.93 1.09 -9.80
N SER A 47 8.61 0.75 -8.70
CA SER A 47 10.01 0.27 -8.72
C SER A 47 10.15 -1.25 -8.86
N GLU A 48 9.06 -1.98 -8.67
CA GLU A 48 9.03 -3.45 -8.69
C GLU A 48 7.77 -3.94 -9.42
N LYS A 49 7.84 -5.14 -10.02
CA LYS A 49 6.72 -5.69 -10.80
C LYS A 49 5.43 -5.77 -9.96
N LEU A 50 4.37 -5.18 -10.51
CA LEU A 50 3.00 -5.21 -9.99
C LEU A 50 2.10 -5.89 -11.03
N GLY A 51 1.00 -6.52 -10.58
CA GLY A 51 -0.01 -7.07 -11.49
C GLY A 51 -0.76 -5.98 -12.26
N GLU A 52 -1.23 -6.29 -13.46
CA GLU A 52 -1.85 -5.29 -14.36
C GLU A 52 -3.05 -4.60 -13.72
N ALA A 53 -3.92 -5.33 -13.03
CA ALA A 53 -5.06 -4.74 -12.32
C ALA A 53 -4.65 -3.67 -11.30
N GLY A 54 -3.48 -3.83 -10.66
CA GLY A 54 -2.93 -2.81 -9.75
C GLY A 54 -2.42 -1.59 -10.50
N LEU A 55 -1.79 -1.79 -11.67
CA LEU A 55 -1.32 -0.70 -12.51
C LEU A 55 -2.48 0.08 -13.13
N GLU A 56 -3.55 -0.59 -13.55
CA GLU A 56 -4.79 0.05 -14.05
C GLU A 56 -5.37 1.01 -13.01
N VAL A 57 -5.53 0.56 -11.76
CA VAL A 57 -6.00 1.42 -10.66
C VAL A 57 -5.07 2.62 -10.46
N LEU A 58 -3.75 2.44 -10.46
CA LEU A 58 -2.81 3.56 -10.32
C LEU A 58 -2.93 4.57 -11.48
N ARG A 59 -3.12 4.08 -12.71
CA ARG A 59 -3.31 4.92 -13.91
C ARG A 59 -4.63 5.65 -13.93
N GLU A 60 -5.64 5.25 -13.16
CA GLU A 60 -6.86 6.07 -12.98
C GLU A 60 -6.54 7.37 -12.24
N PHE A 61 -5.67 7.32 -11.22
CA PHE A 61 -5.37 8.45 -10.34
C PHE A 61 -4.17 9.31 -10.75
N GLY A 62 -3.16 8.73 -11.41
CA GLY A 62 -1.90 9.43 -11.70
C GLY A 62 -1.23 9.00 -12.99
N ASP A 63 -0.06 9.59 -13.25
CA ASP A 63 0.80 9.25 -14.37
C ASP A 63 1.85 8.24 -13.86
N VAL A 64 1.81 7.02 -14.40
CA VAL A 64 2.54 5.88 -13.85
C VAL A 64 3.77 5.55 -14.69
N ASP A 65 4.94 5.64 -14.08
CA ASP A 65 6.21 5.16 -14.62
C ASP A 65 6.61 3.85 -13.95
N CYS A 66 6.86 2.82 -14.77
CA CYS A 66 7.39 1.55 -14.30
C CYS A 66 8.89 1.45 -14.59
N LEU A 67 9.72 1.66 -13.58
CA LEU A 67 11.17 1.54 -13.69
C LEU A 67 11.65 0.47 -12.71
N TYR A 68 11.91 -0.73 -13.23
CA TYR A 68 12.28 -1.88 -12.41
C TYR A 68 13.79 -1.95 -12.17
N ASP A 69 14.16 -2.67 -11.11
CA ASP A 69 15.55 -3.05 -10.80
C ASP A 69 16.51 -1.84 -10.65
N LEU A 70 15.98 -0.70 -10.21
CA LEU A 70 16.77 0.49 -9.93
C LEU A 70 17.75 0.24 -8.77
N SER A 71 19.01 0.63 -8.97
CA SER A 71 19.95 0.73 -7.86
C SER A 71 19.49 1.82 -6.88
N PRO A 72 19.90 1.77 -5.59
CA PRO A 72 19.58 2.83 -4.64
C PRO A 72 20.00 4.22 -5.13
N GLN A 73 21.14 4.32 -5.84
CA GLN A 73 21.65 5.56 -6.41
C GLN A 73 20.77 6.06 -7.56
N ASP A 74 20.36 5.17 -8.46
CA ASP A 74 19.47 5.53 -9.58
C ASP A 74 18.11 5.97 -9.07
N LEU A 75 17.57 5.29 -8.06
CA LEU A 75 16.33 5.68 -7.40
C LEU A 75 16.44 7.09 -6.80
N ALA A 76 17.47 7.36 -6.00
CA ALA A 76 17.70 8.67 -5.41
C ALA A 76 17.86 9.78 -6.48
N SER A 77 18.50 9.49 -7.61
CA SER A 77 18.65 10.48 -8.70
C SER A 77 17.31 10.86 -9.36
N LYS A 78 16.33 9.95 -9.38
CA LYS A 78 15.06 10.12 -10.10
C LYS A 78 13.90 10.50 -9.20
N ILE A 79 13.93 10.15 -7.91
CA ILE A 79 12.79 10.23 -6.99
C ILE A 79 12.26 11.67 -6.80
N SER A 80 13.09 12.69 -6.99
CA SER A 80 12.68 14.10 -6.98
C SER A 80 11.64 14.49 -8.05
N ASN A 81 11.38 13.62 -9.03
CA ASN A 81 10.37 13.82 -10.07
C ASN A 81 8.99 13.24 -9.72
N TYR A 82 8.88 12.49 -8.63
CA TYR A 82 7.68 11.70 -8.31
C TYR A 82 7.01 12.18 -7.03
N ASP A 83 5.68 12.06 -7.02
CA ASP A 83 4.82 12.40 -5.89
C ASP A 83 4.48 11.15 -5.06
N ALA A 84 4.51 9.96 -5.68
CA ALA A 84 4.31 8.68 -5.04
C ALA A 84 5.34 7.63 -5.51
N LEU A 85 5.69 6.71 -4.60
CA LEU A 85 6.55 5.56 -4.89
C LEU A 85 5.85 4.26 -4.46
N ILE A 86 5.75 3.31 -5.37
CA ILE A 86 5.23 1.96 -5.12
C ILE A 86 6.39 0.97 -5.11
N VAL A 87 6.56 0.30 -3.96
CA VAL A 87 7.61 -0.70 -3.73
C VAL A 87 7.00 -2.03 -3.29
N ARG A 88 7.79 -3.11 -3.32
CA ARG A 88 7.47 -4.40 -2.71
C ARG A 88 8.47 -4.73 -1.60
N SER A 89 9.30 -5.76 -1.77
CA SER A 89 10.26 -6.22 -0.77
C SER A 89 11.72 -5.97 -1.17
N GLY A 90 11.98 -5.76 -2.47
CA GLY A 90 13.32 -5.58 -3.00
C GLY A 90 13.83 -4.14 -2.80
N THR A 91 13.05 -3.13 -3.20
CA THR A 91 13.48 -1.74 -3.12
C THR A 91 13.54 -1.28 -1.66
N LYS A 92 14.70 -0.73 -1.28
CA LYS A 92 14.93 -0.13 0.05
C LYS A 92 14.71 1.38 -0.03
N VAL A 93 13.78 1.90 0.76
CA VAL A 93 13.49 3.33 0.88
C VAL A 93 14.20 3.85 2.11
N THR A 94 15.47 4.23 1.93
CA THR A 94 16.34 4.75 2.98
C THR A 94 16.16 6.25 3.17
N ARG A 95 16.76 6.82 4.24
CA ARG A 95 16.87 8.26 4.45
C ARG A 95 17.38 9.00 3.21
N ASP A 96 18.42 8.49 2.55
CA ASP A 96 19.00 9.12 1.36
C ASP A 96 17.99 9.26 0.21
N VAL A 97 17.13 8.26 0.01
CA VAL A 97 16.07 8.31 -1.01
C VAL A 97 15.02 9.38 -0.65
N LEU A 98 14.63 9.45 0.62
CA LEU A 98 13.64 10.41 1.12
C LEU A 98 14.18 11.85 1.06
N GLU A 99 15.44 12.05 1.40
CA GLU A 99 16.13 13.34 1.29
C GLU A 99 16.28 13.75 -0.18
N ALA A 100 16.69 12.83 -1.05
CA ALA A 100 16.81 13.08 -2.49
C ALA A 100 15.48 13.45 -3.15
N ALA A 101 14.34 13.09 -2.54
CA ALA A 101 13.02 13.50 -3.02
C ALA A 101 12.74 15.00 -2.82
N LYS A 102 13.56 15.72 -2.03
CA LYS A 102 13.46 17.18 -1.82
C LYS A 102 12.05 17.64 -1.43
N GLY A 103 11.36 16.82 -0.65
CA GLY A 103 10.00 17.06 -0.17
C GLY A 103 8.90 16.89 -1.23
N ARG A 104 9.19 16.43 -2.45
CA ARG A 104 8.15 16.14 -3.46
C ARG A 104 7.40 14.86 -3.17
N LEU A 105 8.12 13.78 -2.82
CA LEU A 105 7.54 12.49 -2.49
C LEU A 105 6.61 12.62 -1.28
N LYS A 106 5.32 12.33 -1.46
CA LYS A 106 4.28 12.45 -0.43
C LYS A 106 3.88 11.11 0.17
N VAL A 107 4.02 10.04 -0.60
CA VAL A 107 3.58 8.71 -0.17
C VAL A 107 4.47 7.61 -0.73
N VAL A 108 4.76 6.63 0.13
CA VAL A 108 5.33 5.34 -0.24
C VAL A 108 4.29 4.26 0.01
N GLY A 109 3.82 3.64 -1.07
CA GLY A 109 2.93 2.49 -1.04
C GLY A 109 3.72 1.18 -1.10
N ARG A 110 3.67 0.38 -0.05
CA ARG A 110 4.26 -0.96 -0.01
C ARG A 110 3.20 -1.99 -0.39
N ALA A 111 3.38 -2.65 -1.54
CA ALA A 111 2.52 -3.76 -1.98
C ALA A 111 2.85 -5.07 -1.22
N GLY A 112 2.35 -5.15 0.03
CA GLY A 112 2.41 -6.29 0.93
C GLY A 112 2.25 -5.89 2.41
N VAL A 113 2.32 -6.86 3.33
CA VAL A 113 2.15 -6.68 4.79
C VAL A 113 3.32 -5.96 5.49
N GLY A 114 4.52 -6.55 5.52
CA GLY A 114 5.71 -5.95 6.16
C GLY A 114 6.16 -4.62 5.54
N ILE A 115 6.86 -3.79 6.32
CA ILE A 115 7.37 -2.46 5.93
C ILE A 115 8.83 -2.25 6.37
N ASP A 116 9.55 -3.36 6.58
CA ASP A 116 10.96 -3.42 7.01
C ASP A 116 11.94 -2.81 5.99
N ASN A 117 11.50 -2.61 4.75
CA ASN A 117 12.27 -2.00 3.68
C ASN A 117 12.13 -0.47 3.60
N VAL A 118 11.42 0.17 4.52
CA VAL A 118 11.20 1.61 4.55
C VAL A 118 11.68 2.20 5.88
N ASP A 119 12.51 3.25 5.83
CA ASP A 119 12.89 4.01 7.02
C ASP A 119 11.71 4.89 7.48
N LEU A 120 10.90 4.36 8.40
CA LEU A 120 9.69 5.02 8.90
C LEU A 120 9.99 6.31 9.67
N GLN A 121 11.14 6.37 10.34
CA GLN A 121 11.54 7.54 11.09
C GLN A 121 11.87 8.67 10.12
N ALA A 122 12.73 8.40 9.13
CA ALA A 122 13.03 9.38 8.09
C ALA A 122 11.76 9.77 7.31
N ALA A 123 10.89 8.82 6.97
CA ALA A 123 9.65 9.12 6.27
C ALA A 123 8.78 10.11 7.05
N THR A 124 8.69 9.95 8.37
CA THR A 124 8.00 10.90 9.26
C THR A 124 8.68 12.26 9.28
N GLU A 125 10.01 12.32 9.41
CA GLU A 125 10.79 13.57 9.40
C GLU A 125 10.60 14.38 8.10
N PHE A 126 10.53 13.69 6.95
CA PHE A 126 10.34 14.31 5.64
C PHE A 126 8.87 14.51 5.25
N GLY A 127 7.91 14.17 6.12
CA GLY A 127 6.48 14.33 5.86
C GLY A 127 5.94 13.42 4.75
N CYS A 128 6.54 12.23 4.59
CA CYS A 128 6.15 11.20 3.62
C CYS A 128 5.33 10.10 4.32
N LEU A 129 4.11 9.86 3.85
CA LEU A 129 3.23 8.83 4.40
C LEU A 129 3.68 7.44 3.91
N VAL A 130 3.68 6.45 4.80
CA VAL A 130 3.94 5.06 4.44
C VAL A 130 2.66 4.25 4.60
N VAL A 131 2.22 3.58 3.54
CA VAL A 131 0.99 2.77 3.51
C VAL A 131 1.33 1.35 3.06
N ASN A 132 0.73 0.33 3.68
CA ASN A 132 0.92 -1.07 3.36
C ASN A 132 -0.41 -1.78 3.05
N ALA A 133 -0.34 -3.07 2.70
CA ALA A 133 -1.50 -3.93 2.46
C ALA A 133 -1.57 -5.04 3.53
N PRO A 134 -2.14 -4.76 4.73
CA PRO A 134 -1.99 -5.61 5.92
C PRO A 134 -2.67 -6.99 5.82
N THR A 135 -3.67 -7.15 4.95
CA THR A 135 -4.46 -8.39 4.81
C THR A 135 -4.20 -9.15 3.51
N ALA A 136 -3.27 -8.67 2.67
CA ALA A 136 -3.10 -9.14 1.30
C ALA A 136 -2.72 -10.63 1.18
N ASN A 137 -2.16 -11.24 2.22
CA ASN A 137 -1.73 -12.64 2.20
C ASN A 137 -2.46 -13.52 3.21
N THR A 138 -3.47 -13.01 3.93
CA THR A 138 -4.09 -13.75 5.05
C THR A 138 -4.71 -15.06 4.59
N VAL A 139 -5.46 -15.05 3.48
CA VAL A 139 -6.10 -16.25 2.93
C VAL A 139 -5.06 -17.23 2.39
N ALA A 140 -4.15 -16.76 1.54
CA ALA A 140 -3.10 -17.60 0.97
C ALA A 140 -2.21 -18.25 2.04
N ALA A 141 -1.89 -17.51 3.12
CA ALA A 141 -1.14 -18.06 4.24
C ALA A 141 -1.93 -19.15 5.00
N ALA A 142 -3.23 -18.97 5.18
CA ALA A 142 -4.10 -19.97 5.81
C ALA A 142 -4.20 -21.25 4.96
N GLU A 143 -4.44 -21.10 3.65
CA GLU A 143 -4.48 -22.21 2.70
C GLU A 143 -3.16 -22.97 2.68
N HIS A 144 -2.04 -22.25 2.63
CA HIS A 144 -0.72 -22.84 2.67
C HIS A 144 -0.45 -23.59 3.99
N GLY A 145 -0.89 -23.05 5.12
CA GLY A 145 -0.79 -23.71 6.42
C GLY A 145 -1.52 -25.07 6.45
N ILE A 146 -2.76 -25.11 5.95
CA ILE A 146 -3.54 -26.35 5.87
C ILE A 146 -2.87 -27.35 4.91
N ALA A 147 -2.38 -26.89 3.76
CA ALA A 147 -1.65 -27.72 2.81
C ALA A 147 -0.39 -28.35 3.44
N LEU A 148 0.39 -27.56 4.19
CA LEU A 148 1.56 -28.07 4.90
C LEU A 148 1.20 -29.09 5.99
N LEU A 149 0.16 -28.84 6.79
CA LEU A 149 -0.29 -29.77 7.84
C LEU A 149 -0.68 -31.13 7.26
N THR A 150 -1.42 -31.13 6.15
CA THR A 150 -1.82 -32.37 5.47
C THR A 150 -0.65 -33.07 4.79
N ALA A 151 0.25 -32.32 4.15
CA ALA A 151 1.45 -32.86 3.53
C ALA A 151 2.39 -33.54 4.55
N MET A 152 2.57 -32.93 5.71
CA MET A 152 3.38 -33.49 6.80
C MET A 152 2.72 -34.74 7.39
N SER A 153 1.41 -34.70 7.65
CA SER A 153 0.68 -35.83 8.24
C SER A 153 0.71 -37.10 7.38
N ARG A 154 0.93 -36.95 6.07
CA ARG A 154 0.98 -38.06 5.10
C ARG A 154 2.36 -38.29 4.51
N ASN A 155 3.41 -37.64 5.03
CA ASN A 155 4.78 -37.72 4.52
C ASN A 155 4.88 -37.53 2.99
N ILE A 156 4.06 -36.62 2.43
CA ILE A 156 3.92 -36.47 0.97
C ILE A 156 5.24 -36.07 0.33
N ALA A 157 5.97 -35.13 0.94
CA ALA A 157 7.26 -34.66 0.40
C ALA A 157 8.32 -35.78 0.37
N GLN A 158 8.37 -36.63 1.41
CA GLN A 158 9.28 -37.76 1.50
C GLN A 158 8.90 -38.86 0.51
N ALA A 159 7.61 -39.15 0.37
CA ALA A 159 7.10 -40.12 -0.60
C ALA A 159 7.43 -39.68 -2.03
N ASP A 160 7.14 -38.42 -2.39
CA ASP A 160 7.49 -37.84 -3.70
C ASP A 160 9.00 -37.96 -3.99
N ALA A 161 9.85 -37.65 -3.01
CA ALA A 161 11.30 -37.80 -3.14
C ALA A 161 11.73 -39.27 -3.32
N SER A 162 11.11 -40.21 -2.60
CA SER A 162 11.42 -41.65 -2.70
C SER A 162 11.08 -42.21 -4.09
N ILE A 163 9.91 -41.86 -4.63
CA ILE A 163 9.50 -42.29 -5.97
C ILE A 163 10.45 -41.72 -7.03
N LYS A 164 10.79 -40.43 -6.95
CA LYS A 164 11.77 -39.81 -7.86
C LYS A 164 13.17 -40.44 -7.77
N ALA A 165 13.52 -40.99 -6.61
CA ALA A 165 14.77 -41.74 -6.41
C ALA A 165 14.69 -43.21 -6.85
N GLY A 166 13.58 -43.65 -7.46
CA GLY A 166 13.37 -45.03 -7.89
C GLY A 166 13.14 -46.03 -6.75
N LYS A 167 12.88 -45.54 -5.53
CA LYS A 167 12.65 -46.35 -4.34
C LYS A 167 11.14 -46.51 -4.15
N TYR A 168 10.57 -47.51 -4.81
CA TYR A 168 9.20 -47.98 -4.55
C TYR A 168 9.27 -49.10 -3.50
N VAL A 169 8.52 -48.96 -2.41
CA VAL A 169 8.28 -50.09 -1.51
C VAL A 169 7.02 -50.80 -2.02
N ASP A 170 7.21 -51.94 -2.68
CA ASP A 170 6.12 -52.91 -2.82
C ASP A 170 5.72 -53.37 -1.42
N GLY A 171 4.42 -53.30 -1.13
CA GLY A 171 3.83 -53.56 0.18
C GLY A 171 3.91 -55.02 0.62
#